data_AF-A0A803J3W7-F1
#
_entry.id   AF-A0A803J3W7-F1
#
_cell.length_a   1.000
_cell.length_b   1.000
_cell.length_c   1.000
_cell.angle_alpha   90.00
_cell.angle_beta   90.00
_cell.angle_gamma   90.00
#
_symmetry.space_group_name_H-M   'P 1'
#
loop_
_entity.id
_entity.type
_entity.pdbx_description
1 polymer ?
#
loop_
_entity_poly.entity_id
_entity_poly.type
_entity_poly.pdbx_seq_one_letter_code
_entity_poly.pdbx_strand_id
1 'polypeptide(L)'
;MSNDAGRKQFWRRNVSRVPGSIQHVYGAQHPPFDPQLHGTLTKSVLKHPTTPVKLKKTTTFQEFESNTSDAWDVGEDDDELLAMAAENLNSNVVMETAKQVIQNHTKLQEQSKHQASQQEEESFVLDETQSLSSHENKIGKSASESSIPKISGEKHTLQRQQSVPQQTSIPVMLKMADQAISCGSELNEREAFRVEKFKQLLAGPNTDLDELRKLSWSGVPKSVRSITWKLLTGYLPANVERRESTLKRKQKEYFAFIEQYYSSRNDDTNQSTYRQIHIDVPRMSPESLILQPVVTEVFERILFIWAIRHPASGYVQGINDLVTPFFVVFLSDYIASVEFERNKDITYSTTDEEVEVENADVSSLPEEVLRNIEADSYWCMSKLLDGIQDNYTFAQPGIQRKVKMLEELVSRIDDQVHSHLQQYEVEYLQFAFRWMNNLLMRELPLRCTIRLWDTYQPYNDDLREAKMLSTTCLFLVVQALQH
;
A
#
# COMPACT_ATOMS: atom_id res chain seq x y z
N MET A 1 67.36 -31.65 21.18
CA MET A 1 66.32 -32.52 21.78
C MET A 1 65.11 -31.61 21.99
N SER A 2 64.19 -31.53 21.02
CA SER A 2 62.99 -32.38 20.90
C SER A 2 61.91 -31.92 21.91
N ASN A 3 60.64 -31.66 21.59
CA ASN A 3 59.86 -31.96 20.39
C ASN A 3 58.65 -31.02 20.31
N ASP A 4 58.27 -30.76 19.06
CA ASP A 4 56.98 -30.28 18.56
C ASP A 4 55.99 -31.46 18.48
N ALA A 5 54.70 -31.24 18.79
CA ALA A 5 53.55 -32.02 18.28
C ALA A 5 52.18 -31.51 18.80
N GLY A 6 51.33 -31.04 17.88
CA GLY A 6 50.00 -31.63 17.72
C GLY A 6 48.75 -30.74 17.95
N ARG A 7 48.30 -30.03 16.91
CA ARG A 7 46.85 -29.83 16.70
C ARG A 7 46.51 -29.81 15.20
N LYS A 8 45.62 -30.73 14.82
CA LYS A 8 45.21 -31.08 13.44
C LYS A 8 44.35 -29.98 12.81
N GLN A 9 44.71 -29.53 11.61
CA GLN A 9 43.89 -28.69 10.72
C GLN A 9 43.00 -29.59 9.85
N PHE A 10 41.68 -29.32 9.80
CA PHE A 10 40.67 -30.16 9.12
C PHE A 10 40.19 -29.63 7.75
N TRP A 11 40.76 -28.56 7.21
CA TRP A 11 40.38 -28.06 5.88
C TRP A 11 41.60 -27.92 4.96
N ARG A 12 41.78 -28.89 4.05
CA ARG A 12 42.66 -28.71 2.88
C ARG A 12 41.93 -27.84 1.85
N ARG A 13 42.52 -26.71 1.48
CA ARG A 13 42.14 -25.95 0.27
C ARG A 13 42.54 -26.77 -0.96
N ASN A 14 41.57 -27.13 -1.79
CA ASN A 14 41.83 -27.54 -3.17
C ASN A 14 41.33 -26.45 -4.12
N VAL A 15 42.26 -25.87 -4.85
CA VAL A 15 42.06 -24.90 -5.93
C VAL A 15 42.05 -25.72 -7.23
N SER A 16 40.88 -26.08 -7.74
CA SER A 16 40.74 -26.61 -9.09
C SER A 16 39.37 -26.27 -9.66
N ARG A 17 39.41 -25.65 -10.84
CA ARG A 17 38.33 -25.06 -11.63
C ARG A 17 37.09 -25.98 -11.76
N VAL A 18 35.91 -25.42 -11.49
CA VAL A 18 34.60 -26.05 -11.73
C VAL A 18 34.17 -25.76 -13.19
N PRO A 19 33.71 -26.76 -13.96
CA PRO A 19 33.09 -26.57 -15.28
C PRO A 19 31.67 -26.01 -15.12
N GLY A 20 31.32 -24.95 -15.86
CA GLY A 20 29.97 -24.35 -15.84
C GLY A 20 29.92 -22.82 -15.73
N SER A 21 30.97 -22.11 -16.15
CA SER A 21 30.95 -20.64 -16.23
C SER A 21 29.97 -20.19 -17.33
N ILE A 22 28.83 -19.64 -16.93
CA ILE A 22 27.86 -19.00 -17.81
C ILE A 22 28.22 -17.51 -17.90
N GLN A 23 28.49 -17.02 -19.11
CA GLN A 23 28.68 -15.61 -19.42
C GLN A 23 27.32 -14.90 -19.57
N HIS A 24 27.27 -13.62 -19.19
CA HIS A 24 26.11 -12.75 -19.37
C HIS A 24 25.97 -12.31 -20.84
N VAL A 25 24.76 -12.38 -21.41
CA VAL A 25 24.40 -11.78 -22.70
C VAL A 25 23.53 -10.56 -22.43
N TYR A 26 24.02 -9.39 -22.86
CA TYR A 26 23.23 -8.16 -23.04
C TYR A 26 22.73 -8.08 -24.49
N GLY A 27 21.52 -7.55 -24.68
CA GLY A 27 21.08 -6.95 -25.94
C GLY A 27 19.82 -7.56 -26.55
N ALA A 28 18.69 -6.88 -26.39
CA ALA A 28 17.54 -7.03 -27.29
C ALA A 28 17.24 -5.67 -27.93
N GLN A 29 17.89 -5.39 -29.06
CA GLN A 29 17.43 -4.44 -30.06
C GLN A 29 17.63 -5.08 -31.44
N HIS A 30 16.52 -5.21 -32.20
CA HIS A 30 16.38 -5.54 -33.63
C HIS A 30 16.18 -7.03 -34.08
N PRO A 31 15.47 -7.24 -35.22
CA PRO A 31 14.35 -8.21 -35.42
C PRO A 31 14.78 -9.58 -36.01
N PRO A 32 13.89 -10.60 -36.16
CA PRO A 32 14.31 -11.99 -36.30
C PRO A 32 14.91 -12.32 -37.68
N PHE A 33 15.96 -13.14 -37.67
CA PHE A 33 16.71 -13.63 -38.84
C PHE A 33 16.07 -14.88 -39.47
N ASP A 34 16.07 -14.92 -40.81
CA ASP A 34 15.50 -15.93 -41.72
C ASP A 34 16.50 -17.09 -42.00
N PRO A 35 16.11 -18.39 -41.89
CA PRO A 35 17.04 -19.53 -41.92
C PRO A 35 17.31 -20.16 -43.30
N GLN A 36 17.39 -19.39 -44.40
CA GLN A 36 17.66 -19.94 -45.75
C GLN A 36 19.00 -19.61 -46.40
N LEU A 37 20.04 -19.24 -45.65
CA LEU A 37 21.39 -19.06 -46.21
C LEU A 37 22.46 -19.52 -45.22
N HIS A 38 22.81 -20.81 -45.25
CA HIS A 38 24.19 -21.32 -45.10
C HIS A 38 24.20 -22.85 -45.11
N GLY A 39 24.37 -23.44 -46.30
CA GLY A 39 24.81 -24.82 -46.44
C GLY A 39 26.33 -24.88 -46.51
N THR A 40 26.97 -25.80 -45.78
CA THR A 40 27.92 -26.80 -46.32
C THR A 40 28.60 -27.64 -45.23
N LEU A 41 28.81 -28.93 -45.58
CA LEU A 41 29.84 -29.86 -45.13
C LEU A 41 29.65 -30.63 -43.81
N THR A 42 28.83 -31.68 -43.89
CA THR A 42 28.96 -32.89 -43.06
C THR A 42 30.06 -33.80 -43.61
N LYS A 43 30.95 -34.29 -42.74
CA LYS A 43 31.83 -35.43 -43.03
C LYS A 43 31.61 -36.51 -41.96
N SER A 44 31.10 -37.64 -42.42
CA SER A 44 30.74 -38.84 -41.66
C SER A 44 31.96 -39.68 -41.28
N VAL A 45 32.02 -40.17 -40.05
CA VAL A 45 32.68 -41.45 -39.72
C VAL A 45 31.81 -42.20 -38.70
N LEU A 46 31.31 -43.36 -39.12
CA LEU A 46 30.62 -44.37 -38.33
C LEU A 46 31.62 -45.32 -37.64
N LYS A 47 31.40 -45.67 -36.37
CA LYS A 47 31.74 -47.00 -35.80
C LYS A 47 30.76 -47.37 -34.66
N HIS A 48 30.30 -48.62 -34.70
CA HIS A 48 29.25 -49.26 -33.89
C HIS A 48 29.84 -50.17 -32.78
N PRO A 49 29.03 -50.85 -31.92
CA PRO A 49 29.14 -50.82 -30.45
C PRO A 49 29.74 -52.08 -29.83
N THR A 50 30.16 -52.01 -28.56
CA THR A 50 30.26 -53.16 -27.65
C THR A 50 30.14 -52.75 -26.18
N THR A 51 29.09 -53.21 -25.51
CA THR A 51 28.99 -53.31 -24.04
C THR A 51 29.87 -54.44 -23.50
N PRO A 52 30.37 -54.32 -22.26
CA PRO A 52 29.95 -55.30 -21.26
C PRO A 52 29.60 -54.70 -19.90
N VAL A 53 28.63 -55.36 -19.26
CA VAL A 53 28.06 -55.10 -17.94
C VAL A 53 29.12 -55.17 -16.83
N LYS A 54 29.19 -54.14 -15.98
CA LYS A 54 29.77 -54.19 -14.64
C LYS A 54 28.84 -53.46 -13.66
N LEU A 55 28.46 -54.14 -12.58
CA LEU A 55 27.70 -53.59 -11.45
C LEU A 55 28.38 -52.31 -10.94
N LYS A 56 27.66 -51.19 -10.95
CA LYS A 56 28.07 -49.96 -10.26
C LYS A 56 27.41 -49.91 -8.89
N LYS A 57 28.23 -49.63 -7.87
CA LYS A 57 27.80 -49.31 -6.50
C LYS A 57 26.91 -48.07 -6.55
N THR A 58 25.79 -48.15 -5.86
CA THR A 58 24.82 -47.08 -5.64
C THR A 58 25.53 -45.85 -5.09
N THR A 59 25.35 -44.71 -5.75
CA THR A 59 25.86 -43.41 -5.28
C THR A 59 24.82 -42.78 -4.37
N THR A 60 25.27 -42.02 -3.37
CA THR A 60 24.46 -41.32 -2.34
C THR A 60 23.36 -40.42 -2.92
N PHE A 61 23.42 -40.11 -4.21
CA PHE A 61 22.41 -39.32 -4.92
C PHE A 61 21.17 -40.14 -5.31
N GLN A 62 21.33 -41.42 -5.68
CA GLN A 62 20.20 -42.31 -6.02
C GLN A 62 19.41 -42.78 -4.79
N GLU A 63 20.07 -42.84 -3.62
CA GLU A 63 19.41 -43.13 -2.35
C GLU A 63 18.54 -41.93 -1.88
N PHE A 64 18.89 -40.70 -2.27
CA PHE A 64 18.08 -39.51 -2.03
C PHE A 64 16.85 -39.44 -2.96
N GLU A 65 17.04 -39.74 -4.25
CA GLU A 65 15.97 -39.75 -5.26
C GLU A 65 14.89 -40.80 -4.95
N SER A 66 15.29 -41.97 -4.44
CA SER A 66 14.36 -43.01 -3.98
C SER A 66 13.59 -42.62 -2.71
N ASN A 67 14.15 -41.76 -1.84
CA ASN A 67 13.53 -41.36 -0.57
C ASN A 67 12.63 -40.12 -0.71
N THR A 68 12.58 -39.50 -1.89
CA THR A 68 11.72 -38.35 -2.22
C THR A 68 10.64 -38.68 -3.25
N SER A 69 10.68 -39.85 -3.88
CA SER A 69 9.64 -40.30 -4.82
C SER A 69 8.34 -40.77 -4.14
N ASP A 70 8.35 -40.95 -2.81
CA ASP A 70 7.20 -41.40 -2.01
C ASP A 70 6.43 -40.22 -1.35
N ALA A 71 6.91 -38.99 -1.52
CA ALA A 71 6.30 -37.80 -0.91
C ALA A 71 5.10 -37.22 -1.68
N TRP A 72 4.66 -37.89 -2.74
CA TRP A 72 3.54 -37.48 -3.60
C TRP A 72 2.48 -38.57 -3.78
N ASP A 73 2.59 -39.71 -3.08
CA ASP A 73 1.54 -40.73 -3.08
C ASP A 73 0.56 -40.43 -1.92
N VAL A 74 -0.51 -39.70 -2.26
CA VAL A 74 -1.55 -39.27 -1.33
C VAL A 74 -2.48 -40.45 -1.09
N GLY A 75 -2.27 -41.17 0.02
CA GLY A 75 -3.21 -42.15 0.53
C GLY A 75 -4.48 -41.49 1.09
N GLU A 76 -5.60 -42.20 0.99
CA GLU A 76 -6.99 -41.81 1.31
C GLU A 76 -7.28 -41.49 2.81
N ASP A 77 -6.31 -40.97 3.56
CA ASP A 77 -6.44 -40.73 5.01
C ASP A 77 -6.79 -39.25 5.36
N ASP A 78 -6.79 -38.33 4.38
CA ASP A 78 -7.11 -36.91 4.60
C ASP A 78 -8.62 -36.64 4.76
N ASP A 79 -9.49 -37.53 4.25
CA ASP A 79 -10.94 -37.39 4.35
C ASP A 79 -11.48 -37.69 5.77
N GLU A 80 -10.76 -38.51 6.55
CA GLU A 80 -11.15 -38.84 7.93
C GLU A 80 -10.84 -37.69 8.91
N LEU A 81 -9.79 -36.92 8.66
CA LEU A 81 -9.35 -35.81 9.51
C LEU A 81 -10.22 -34.54 9.34
N LEU A 82 -10.75 -34.31 8.13
CA LEU A 82 -11.71 -33.26 7.83
C LEU A 82 -13.13 -33.57 8.36
N ALA A 83 -13.52 -34.84 8.37
CA ALA A 83 -14.82 -35.26 8.92
C ALA A 83 -14.92 -35.04 10.44
N MET A 84 -13.83 -35.26 11.19
CA MET A 84 -13.81 -35.06 12.65
C MET A 84 -13.89 -33.57 13.07
N ALA A 85 -13.42 -32.65 12.22
CA ALA A 85 -13.51 -31.20 12.49
C ALA A 85 -14.94 -30.64 12.28
N ALA A 86 -15.75 -31.30 11.46
CA ALA A 86 -17.11 -30.89 11.14
C ALA A 86 -18.15 -31.26 12.23
N GLU A 87 -17.87 -32.25 13.08
CA GLU A 87 -18.84 -32.72 14.09
C GLU A 87 -19.06 -31.77 15.27
N ASN A 88 -18.20 -30.76 15.48
CA ASN A 88 -18.27 -29.87 16.65
C ASN A 88 -18.99 -28.54 16.43
N LEU A 89 -19.62 -28.32 15.27
CA LEU A 89 -20.45 -27.15 15.01
C LEU A 89 -21.88 -27.61 14.70
N ASN A 90 -22.75 -27.56 15.72
CA ASN A 90 -24.17 -27.87 15.55
C ASN A 90 -24.81 -26.80 14.63
N SER A 91 -24.82 -27.09 13.33
CA SER A 91 -25.28 -26.22 12.24
C SER A 91 -26.65 -25.58 12.48
N ASN A 92 -27.52 -26.28 13.22
CA ASN A 92 -28.84 -25.79 13.61
C ASN A 92 -28.77 -24.58 14.55
N VAL A 93 -27.83 -24.56 15.50
CA VAL A 93 -27.64 -23.46 16.46
C VAL A 93 -27.06 -22.22 15.77
N VAL A 94 -26.17 -22.41 14.80
CA VAL A 94 -25.59 -21.32 14.00
C VAL A 94 -26.66 -20.69 13.11
N MET A 95 -27.51 -21.50 12.45
CA MET A 95 -28.62 -21.00 11.65
C MET A 95 -29.71 -20.28 12.47
N GLU A 96 -30.00 -20.76 13.68
CA GLU A 96 -30.98 -20.13 14.56
C GLU A 96 -30.48 -18.77 15.07
N THR A 97 -29.20 -18.69 15.44
CA THR A 97 -28.53 -17.45 15.83
C THR A 97 -28.52 -16.44 14.67
N ALA A 98 -28.21 -16.89 13.45
CA ALA A 98 -28.23 -16.04 12.25
C ALA A 98 -29.64 -15.49 11.96
N LYS A 99 -30.69 -16.31 12.09
CA LYS A 99 -32.08 -15.86 11.91
C LYS A 99 -32.50 -14.83 12.96
N GLN A 100 -32.05 -15.00 14.21
CA GLN A 100 -32.31 -14.04 15.29
C GLN A 100 -31.64 -12.68 15.06
N VAL A 101 -30.41 -12.68 14.54
CA VAL A 101 -29.69 -11.44 14.19
C VAL A 101 -30.39 -10.71 13.04
N ILE A 102 -30.84 -11.42 12.02
CA ILE A 102 -31.58 -10.85 10.89
C ILE A 102 -32.89 -10.22 11.36
N GLN A 103 -33.68 -10.93 12.19
CA GLN A 103 -34.94 -10.41 12.72
C GLN A 103 -34.75 -9.16 13.59
N ASN A 104 -33.69 -9.11 14.40
CA ASN A 104 -33.36 -7.93 15.21
C ASN A 104 -32.97 -6.74 14.33
N HIS A 105 -32.22 -6.96 13.25
CA HIS A 105 -31.86 -5.90 12.31
C HIS A 105 -33.07 -5.36 11.53
N THR A 106 -33.99 -6.23 11.12
CA THR A 106 -35.24 -5.82 10.45
C THR A 106 -36.13 -5.00 11.38
N LYS A 107 -36.29 -5.40 12.65
CA LYS A 107 -37.06 -4.62 13.64
C LYS A 107 -36.45 -3.25 13.93
N LEU A 108 -35.13 -3.14 14.00
CA LEU A 108 -34.44 -1.87 14.20
C LEU A 108 -34.58 -0.94 12.98
N GLN A 109 -34.61 -1.50 11.76
CA GLN A 109 -34.88 -0.74 10.53
C GLN A 109 -36.33 -0.27 10.42
N GLU A 110 -37.30 -1.05 10.90
CA GLU A 110 -38.71 -0.63 10.93
C GLU A 110 -38.93 0.46 12.00
N GLN A 111 -38.25 0.36 13.15
CA GLN A 111 -38.30 1.41 14.18
C GLN A 111 -37.64 2.72 13.74
N SER A 112 -36.53 2.67 12.98
CA SER A 112 -35.89 3.87 12.45
C SER A 112 -36.72 4.55 11.35
N LYS A 113 -37.43 3.77 10.53
CA LYS A 113 -38.40 4.31 9.55
C LYS A 113 -39.60 4.96 10.23
N HIS A 114 -40.15 4.37 11.28
CA HIS A 114 -41.25 4.98 12.04
C HIS A 114 -40.87 6.27 12.78
N GLN A 115 -39.61 6.40 13.23
CA GLN A 115 -39.10 7.66 13.81
C GLN A 115 -38.91 8.75 12.75
N ALA A 116 -38.52 8.39 11.52
CA ALA A 116 -38.41 9.36 10.41
C ALA A 116 -39.79 9.88 9.95
N SER A 117 -40.82 9.03 9.94
CA SER A 117 -42.19 9.44 9.57
C SER A 117 -42.85 10.35 10.60
N GLN A 118 -42.51 10.22 11.89
CA GLN A 118 -43.04 11.09 12.95
C GLN A 118 -42.39 12.49 12.96
N GLN A 119 -41.15 12.62 12.49
CA GLN A 119 -40.47 13.91 12.36
C GLN A 119 -40.96 14.75 11.17
N GLU A 120 -41.46 14.11 10.10
CA GLU A 120 -42.08 14.84 8.98
C GLU A 120 -43.48 15.38 9.33
N GLU A 121 -44.27 14.68 10.16
CA GLU A 121 -45.59 15.16 10.60
C GLU A 121 -45.53 16.32 11.61
N GLU A 122 -44.49 16.39 12.47
CA GLU A 122 -44.29 17.55 13.39
C GLU A 122 -43.84 18.83 12.67
N SER A 123 -43.26 18.72 11.47
CA SER A 123 -42.83 19.88 10.67
C SER A 123 -43.98 20.59 9.94
N PHE A 124 -45.15 19.96 9.82
CA PHE A 124 -46.30 20.49 9.07
C PHE A 124 -47.28 21.31 9.95
N VAL A 125 -47.14 21.30 11.28
CA VAL A 125 -48.12 21.93 12.20
C VAL A 125 -47.72 23.36 12.62
N LEU A 126 -46.53 23.85 12.25
CA LEU A 126 -46.03 25.16 12.68
C LEU A 126 -46.17 26.31 11.67
N ASP A 127 -46.73 26.09 10.48
CA ASP A 127 -46.82 27.12 9.43
C ASP A 127 -48.23 27.74 9.24
N GLU A 128 -49.20 27.41 10.09
CA GLU A 128 -50.60 27.85 9.91
C GLU A 128 -51.06 29.01 10.82
N THR A 129 -50.13 29.77 11.41
CA THR A 129 -50.47 30.99 12.15
C THR A 129 -49.55 32.16 11.84
N GLN A 130 -49.71 32.77 10.67
CA GLN A 130 -49.56 34.22 10.47
C GLN A 130 -49.81 34.61 9.00
N SER A 131 -51.03 35.03 8.66
CA SER A 131 -51.29 36.25 7.88
C SER A 131 -52.79 36.43 7.62
N LEU A 132 -53.39 37.33 8.38
CA LEU A 132 -54.68 37.93 8.09
C LEU A 132 -54.46 39.35 7.55
N SER A 133 -55.23 39.66 6.51
CA SER A 133 -55.49 40.97 5.89
C SER A 133 -54.39 41.48 4.93
N SER A 134 -54.67 41.94 3.71
CA SER A 134 -55.90 42.58 3.23
C SER A 134 -55.91 42.68 1.68
N HIS A 135 -57.11 42.51 1.09
CA HIS A 135 -57.71 43.24 -0.06
C HIS A 135 -56.89 43.42 -1.38
N GLU A 136 -57.40 43.28 -2.61
CA GLU A 136 -58.72 43.02 -3.20
C GLU A 136 -58.55 42.98 -4.74
N ASN A 137 -59.45 42.27 -5.45
CA ASN A 137 -59.91 42.53 -6.85
C ASN A 137 -58.89 42.31 -8.01
N LYS A 138 -59.20 41.82 -9.21
CA LYS A 138 -60.37 41.17 -9.85
C LYS A 138 -59.90 40.74 -11.26
N ILE A 139 -60.35 39.56 -11.72
CA ILE A 139 -60.78 39.21 -13.11
C ILE A 139 -59.81 39.36 -14.30
N GLY A 140 -59.71 38.30 -15.12
CA GLY A 140 -59.55 38.46 -16.58
C GLY A 140 -58.93 37.32 -17.40
N LYS A 141 -59.74 36.28 -17.70
CA LYS A 141 -59.79 35.40 -18.90
C LYS A 141 -58.67 35.41 -19.98
N SER A 142 -58.23 34.18 -20.29
CA SER A 142 -58.18 33.47 -21.60
C SER A 142 -57.31 33.94 -22.78
N ALA A 143 -56.37 33.04 -23.12
CA ALA A 143 -56.26 32.26 -24.38
C ALA A 143 -55.63 32.84 -25.67
N SER A 144 -54.92 31.91 -26.36
CA SER A 144 -54.69 31.76 -27.82
C SER A 144 -53.76 32.80 -28.49
N GLU A 145 -52.97 32.54 -29.53
CA GLU A 145 -52.71 31.39 -30.41
C GLU A 145 -51.51 31.81 -31.31
N SER A 146 -50.55 30.92 -31.57
CA SER A 146 -50.22 30.37 -32.90
C SER A 146 -49.15 31.07 -33.76
N SER A 147 -48.40 30.20 -34.46
CA SER A 147 -47.98 30.31 -35.88
C SER A 147 -46.49 30.49 -36.22
N ILE A 148 -45.98 29.37 -36.76
CA ILE A 148 -44.79 28.97 -37.56
C ILE A 148 -44.67 29.89 -38.83
N PRO A 149 -43.54 30.07 -39.60
CA PRO A 149 -42.67 29.01 -40.14
C PRO A 149 -41.16 29.25 -40.41
N LYS A 150 -40.49 28.11 -40.70
CA LYS A 150 -39.13 27.89 -41.25
C LYS A 150 -39.01 28.26 -42.74
N ILE A 151 -37.76 28.41 -43.25
CA ILE A 151 -37.19 27.99 -44.58
C ILE A 151 -35.79 28.67 -44.70
N SER A 152 -34.65 27.94 -44.61
CA SER A 152 -33.82 27.28 -45.65
C SER A 152 -32.79 28.17 -46.38
N GLY A 153 -31.54 27.69 -46.54
CA GLY A 153 -30.60 28.19 -47.56
C GLY A 153 -29.11 27.98 -47.25
N GLU A 154 -28.46 27.05 -47.97
CA GLU A 154 -27.03 26.73 -47.97
C GLU A 154 -26.14 27.80 -48.63
N LYS A 155 -24.83 27.87 -48.27
CA LYS A 155 -23.68 27.83 -49.18
C LYS A 155 -22.30 27.91 -48.47
N HIS A 156 -21.35 27.15 -49.00
CA HIS A 156 -19.90 27.09 -48.69
C HIS A 156 -19.15 28.43 -48.85
N THR A 157 -18.01 28.63 -48.16
CA THR A 157 -16.61 28.63 -48.72
C THR A 157 -15.55 28.98 -47.63
N LEU A 158 -14.36 28.40 -47.80
CA LEU A 158 -13.12 28.46 -47.01
C LEU A 158 -12.47 29.86 -46.91
N GLN A 159 -11.84 30.23 -45.78
CA GLN A 159 -10.40 30.58 -45.70
C GLN A 159 -9.89 30.95 -44.29
N ARG A 160 -8.68 30.46 -44.04
CA ARG A 160 -7.72 30.71 -42.95
C ARG A 160 -7.24 32.17 -42.96
N GLN A 161 -7.21 32.85 -41.80
CA GLN A 161 -6.04 33.57 -41.26
C GLN A 161 -6.31 34.32 -39.95
N GLN A 162 -5.24 34.37 -39.16
CA GLN A 162 -4.99 35.05 -37.89
C GLN A 162 -5.56 36.47 -37.75
N SER A 163 -6.14 36.80 -36.59
CA SER A 163 -5.71 37.89 -35.69
C SER A 163 -6.76 38.16 -34.60
N VAL A 164 -6.28 38.45 -33.39
CA VAL A 164 -7.06 38.81 -32.19
C VAL A 164 -7.76 40.16 -32.40
N PRO A 165 -8.95 40.37 -31.81
CA PRO A 165 -9.10 41.52 -30.92
C PRO A 165 -9.86 41.22 -29.61
N GLN A 166 -9.52 42.01 -28.60
CA GLN A 166 -10.03 41.99 -27.23
C GLN A 166 -11.53 42.30 -27.11
N GLN A 167 -12.14 41.63 -26.12
CA GLN A 167 -13.21 42.06 -25.19
C GLN A 167 -14.52 42.64 -25.74
N THR A 168 -15.61 41.92 -25.45
CA THR A 168 -16.82 42.54 -24.86
C THR A 168 -17.35 41.65 -23.74
N SER A 169 -17.50 42.26 -22.57
CA SER A 169 -17.92 41.72 -21.29
C SER A 169 -19.45 41.65 -21.21
N ILE A 170 -20.01 40.55 -20.68
CA ILE A 170 -21.37 40.52 -20.10
C ILE A 170 -21.31 39.74 -18.77
N PRO A 171 -21.85 40.27 -17.66
CA PRO A 171 -21.63 39.76 -16.31
C PRO A 171 -22.71 38.76 -15.89
N VAL A 172 -22.35 37.49 -15.71
CA VAL A 172 -23.17 36.50 -14.97
C VAL A 172 -22.25 35.55 -14.20
N MET A 173 -21.58 36.05 -13.15
CA MET A 173 -20.99 35.21 -12.10
C MET A 173 -20.79 36.08 -10.86
N LEU A 174 -21.84 36.26 -10.06
CA LEU A 174 -21.70 36.81 -8.70
C LEU A 174 -22.68 36.19 -7.69
N LYS A 175 -23.35 35.09 -8.03
CA LYS A 175 -24.25 34.36 -7.11
C LYS A 175 -23.83 32.92 -6.81
N MET A 176 -22.72 32.45 -7.39
CA MET A 176 -22.14 31.13 -7.10
C MET A 176 -20.90 31.20 -6.17
N ALA A 177 -20.34 32.39 -5.93
CA ALA A 177 -19.20 32.56 -5.03
C ALA A 177 -19.61 32.48 -3.55
N ASP A 178 -20.74 33.06 -3.17
CA ASP A 178 -21.17 33.08 -1.75
C ASP A 178 -21.55 31.70 -1.21
N GLN A 179 -22.07 30.79 -2.06
CA GLN A 179 -22.34 29.40 -1.65
C GLN A 179 -21.07 28.53 -1.59
N ALA A 180 -20.05 28.83 -2.40
CA ALA A 180 -18.76 28.13 -2.34
C ALA A 180 -17.92 28.56 -1.12
N ILE A 181 -18.00 29.84 -0.73
CA ILE A 181 -17.33 30.38 0.46
C ILE A 181 -17.96 29.81 1.75
N SER A 182 -19.29 29.69 1.80
CA SER A 182 -20.00 29.08 2.94
C SER A 182 -19.70 27.58 3.12
N CYS A 183 -19.51 26.85 2.02
CA CYS A 183 -19.14 25.42 2.08
C CYS A 183 -17.67 25.22 2.47
N GLY A 184 -16.77 26.10 2.01
CA GLY A 184 -15.35 26.08 2.40
C GLY A 184 -15.11 26.41 3.87
N SER A 185 -15.87 27.35 4.45
CA SER A 185 -15.72 27.69 5.88
C SER A 185 -16.18 26.55 6.80
N GLU A 186 -17.29 25.87 6.47
CA GLU A 186 -17.77 24.72 7.25
C GLU A 186 -16.82 23.52 7.19
N LEU A 187 -16.17 23.28 6.04
CA LEU A 187 -15.16 22.22 5.89
C LEU A 187 -13.91 22.50 6.73
N ASN A 188 -13.45 23.76 6.74
CA ASN A 188 -12.31 24.18 7.54
C ASN A 188 -12.61 24.12 9.05
N GLU A 189 -13.83 24.47 9.47
CA GLU A 189 -14.26 24.33 10.87
C GLU A 189 -14.32 22.85 11.32
N ARG A 190 -14.84 21.95 10.47
CA ARG A 190 -14.87 20.52 10.75
C ARG A 190 -13.46 19.92 10.85
N GLU A 191 -12.54 20.35 9.98
CA GLU A 191 -11.15 19.91 10.02
C GLU A 191 -10.44 20.44 11.28
N ALA A 192 -10.64 21.71 11.64
CA ALA A 192 -10.11 22.29 12.86
C ALA A 192 -10.61 21.56 14.12
N PHE A 193 -11.91 21.28 14.20
CA PHE A 193 -12.50 20.50 15.29
C PHE A 193 -11.89 19.10 15.37
N ARG A 194 -11.67 18.46 14.22
CA ARG A 194 -11.05 17.13 14.15
C ARG A 194 -9.61 17.17 14.65
N VAL A 195 -8.80 18.14 14.21
CA VAL A 195 -7.43 18.34 14.69
C VAL A 195 -7.40 18.50 16.21
N GLU A 196 -8.34 19.29 16.76
CA GLU A 196 -8.44 19.53 18.19
C GLU A 196 -8.77 18.24 18.96
N LYS A 197 -9.70 17.40 18.45
CA LYS A 197 -9.99 16.10 19.06
C LYS A 197 -8.75 15.19 19.10
N PHE A 198 -7.93 15.17 18.05
CA PHE A 198 -6.66 14.44 18.07
C PHE A 198 -5.70 15.01 19.11
N LYS A 199 -5.50 16.33 19.15
CA LYS A 199 -4.60 16.98 20.11
C LYS A 199 -4.99 16.66 21.55
N GLN A 200 -6.28 16.70 21.87
CA GLN A 200 -6.78 16.34 23.21
C GLN A 200 -6.46 14.88 23.58
N LEU A 201 -6.65 13.93 22.68
CA LEU A 201 -6.29 12.53 22.92
C LEU A 201 -4.77 12.33 23.08
N LEU A 202 -3.98 13.05 22.30
CA LEU A 202 -2.52 12.94 22.27
C LEU A 202 -1.84 13.59 23.48
N ALA A 203 -2.48 14.59 24.10
CA ALA A 203 -1.97 15.32 25.26
C ALA A 203 -1.83 14.44 26.52
N GLY A 204 -2.57 13.34 26.63
CA GLY A 204 -2.46 12.40 27.74
C GLY A 204 -2.79 13.00 29.12
N PRO A 205 -2.49 12.29 30.23
CA PRO A 205 -1.21 11.61 30.53
C PRO A 205 -1.01 10.21 29.94
N ASN A 206 -2.10 9.48 29.67
CA ASN A 206 -2.09 8.21 28.94
C ASN A 206 -3.07 8.29 27.78
N THR A 207 -2.58 8.21 26.55
CA THR A 207 -3.46 8.25 25.36
C THR A 207 -4.22 6.95 25.23
N ASP A 208 -5.55 7.05 25.12
CA ASP A 208 -6.41 5.91 24.80
C ASP A 208 -6.17 5.49 23.33
N LEU A 209 -5.50 4.34 23.17
CA LEU A 209 -5.18 3.81 21.85
C LEU A 209 -6.42 3.33 21.11
N ASP A 210 -7.47 2.87 21.79
CA ASP A 210 -8.68 2.36 21.14
C ASP A 210 -9.52 3.50 20.57
N GLU A 211 -9.64 4.61 21.28
CA GLU A 211 -10.27 5.81 20.73
C GLU A 211 -9.43 6.44 19.62
N LEU A 212 -8.10 6.46 19.77
CA LEU A 212 -7.19 6.94 18.71
C LEU A 212 -7.34 6.12 17.43
N ARG A 213 -7.46 4.78 17.55
CA ARG A 213 -7.71 3.86 16.44
C ARG A 213 -9.02 4.17 15.71
N LYS A 214 -10.12 4.32 16.46
CA LYS A 214 -11.44 4.66 15.90
C LYS A 214 -11.40 5.99 15.16
N LEU A 215 -10.76 7.00 15.75
CA LEU A 215 -10.67 8.32 15.14
C LEU A 215 -9.78 8.34 13.89
N SER A 216 -8.70 7.56 13.89
CA SER A 216 -7.76 7.44 12.77
C SER A 216 -8.35 6.70 11.57
N TRP A 217 -9.38 5.88 11.77
CA TRP A 217 -10.02 5.10 10.71
C TRP A 217 -10.48 5.96 9.52
N SER A 218 -11.08 7.11 9.81
CA SER A 218 -11.54 8.05 8.78
C SER A 218 -10.44 8.97 8.26
N GLY A 219 -9.17 8.73 8.63
CA GLY A 219 -7.98 9.52 8.28
C GLY A 219 -7.38 10.27 9.46
N VAL A 220 -6.10 10.58 9.39
CA VAL A 220 -5.39 11.36 10.42
C VAL A 220 -5.04 12.73 9.84
N PRO A 221 -5.32 13.85 10.55
CA PRO A 221 -4.91 15.18 10.08
C PRO A 221 -3.39 15.29 9.93
N LYS A 222 -2.93 16.06 8.94
CA LYS A 222 -1.50 16.13 8.56
C LYS A 222 -0.60 16.51 9.74
N SER A 223 -1.00 17.53 10.51
CA SER A 223 -0.25 18.09 11.65
C SER A 223 -0.05 17.15 12.85
N VAL A 224 -0.82 16.06 12.95
CA VAL A 224 -0.72 15.09 14.06
C VAL A 224 -0.39 13.69 13.58
N ARG A 225 -0.15 13.50 12.27
CA ARG A 225 0.05 12.18 11.68
C ARG A 225 1.32 11.51 12.18
N SER A 226 2.43 12.23 12.22
CA SER A 226 3.72 11.74 12.71
C SER A 226 3.61 11.09 14.09
N ILE A 227 3.10 11.81 15.08
CA ILE A 227 2.93 11.27 16.45
C ILE A 227 1.88 10.15 16.52
N THR A 228 0.78 10.26 15.76
CA THR A 228 -0.28 9.26 15.73
C THR A 228 0.25 7.92 15.18
N TRP A 229 1.00 7.95 14.08
CA TRP A 229 1.59 6.75 13.48
C TRP A 229 2.59 6.08 14.41
N LYS A 230 3.44 6.86 15.09
CA LYS A 230 4.37 6.33 16.10
C LYS A 230 3.65 5.64 17.26
N LEU A 231 2.46 6.11 17.64
CA LEU A 231 1.64 5.46 18.68
C LEU A 231 0.92 4.20 18.17
N LEU A 232 0.28 4.27 16.99
CA LEU A 232 -0.52 3.18 16.44
C LEU A 232 0.35 1.97 16.03
N THR A 233 1.56 2.22 15.54
CA THR A 233 2.55 1.16 15.25
C THR A 233 3.13 0.53 16.53
N GLY A 234 2.86 1.10 17.71
CA GLY A 234 3.45 0.66 18.97
C GLY A 234 4.93 1.03 19.13
N TYR A 235 5.44 1.94 18.29
CA TYR A 235 6.80 2.46 18.42
C TYR A 235 6.96 3.32 19.69
N LEU A 236 5.99 4.20 19.95
CA LEU A 236 5.91 5.00 21.17
C LEU A 236 4.88 4.45 22.15
N PRO A 237 5.13 4.56 23.47
CA PRO A 237 4.16 4.17 24.48
C PRO A 237 2.99 5.15 24.56
N ALA A 238 1.82 4.64 24.95
CA ALA A 238 0.62 5.44 25.21
C ALA A 238 0.84 6.51 26.30
N ASN A 239 1.67 6.20 27.31
CA ASN A 239 2.03 7.12 28.39
C ASN A 239 2.96 8.24 27.90
N VAL A 240 2.55 9.49 28.07
CA VAL A 240 3.24 10.69 27.55
C VAL A 240 4.61 10.89 28.17
N GLU A 241 4.73 10.75 29.49
CA GLU A 241 5.99 10.97 30.24
C GLU A 241 7.10 10.01 29.79
N ARG A 242 6.72 8.82 29.31
CA ARG A 242 7.66 7.80 28.83
C ARG A 242 8.04 7.95 27.35
N ARG A 243 7.38 8.81 26.58
CA ARG A 243 7.61 8.92 25.13
C ARG A 243 9.00 9.40 24.80
N GLU A 244 9.43 10.52 25.38
CA GLU A 244 10.72 11.14 25.07
C GLU A 244 11.90 10.22 25.40
N SER A 245 11.90 9.63 26.61
CA SER A 245 12.95 8.70 27.03
C SER A 245 12.98 7.43 26.17
N THR A 246 11.82 6.91 25.78
CA THR A 246 11.72 5.74 24.89
C THR A 246 12.22 6.07 23.48
N LEU A 247 11.83 7.23 22.94
CA LEU A 247 12.23 7.72 21.63
C LEU A 247 13.75 7.85 21.54
N LYS A 248 14.37 8.62 22.46
CA LYS A 248 15.82 8.81 22.52
C LYS A 248 16.57 7.49 22.65
N ARG A 249 16.08 6.57 23.49
CA ARG A 249 16.68 5.24 23.64
C ARG A 249 16.60 4.43 22.35
N LYS A 250 15.45 4.44 21.67
CA LYS A 250 15.24 3.71 20.41
C LYS A 250 16.04 4.29 19.24
N GLN A 251 16.16 5.61 19.16
CA GLN A 251 17.01 6.28 18.17
C GLN A 251 18.48 5.91 18.39
N LYS A 252 18.96 5.97 19.64
CA LYS A 252 20.31 5.54 20.00
C LYS A 252 20.56 4.06 19.69
N GLU A 253 19.58 3.20 19.94
CA GLU A 253 19.63 1.76 19.61
C GLU A 253 19.81 1.55 18.10
N TYR A 254 19.09 2.29 17.26
CA TYR A 254 19.27 2.25 15.81
C TYR A 254 20.65 2.75 15.37
N PHE A 255 21.14 3.85 15.96
CA PHE A 255 22.49 4.35 15.64
C PHE A 255 23.59 3.34 16.01
N ALA A 256 23.42 2.59 17.09
CA ALA A 256 24.31 1.49 17.42
C ALA A 256 24.27 0.37 16.36
N PHE A 257 23.13 0.10 15.72
CA PHE A 257 23.06 -0.82 14.59
C PHE A 257 23.82 -0.31 13.37
N ILE A 258 23.80 0.99 13.09
CA ILE A 258 24.61 1.57 12.00
C ILE A 258 26.08 1.29 12.25
N GLU A 259 26.58 1.61 13.45
CA GLU A 259 27.98 1.41 13.84
C GLU A 259 28.38 -0.07 13.78
N GLN A 260 27.50 -0.95 14.25
CA GLN A 260 27.75 -2.38 14.32
C GLN A 260 27.75 -3.06 12.95
N TYR A 261 26.85 -2.66 12.05
CA TYR A 261 26.55 -3.45 10.86
C TYR A 261 26.84 -2.76 9.53
N TYR A 262 26.63 -1.46 9.39
CA TYR A 262 26.63 -0.81 8.07
C TYR A 262 28.02 -0.79 7.41
N SER A 263 29.08 -0.87 8.20
CA SER A 263 30.46 -1.02 7.72
C SER A 263 30.69 -2.34 6.97
N SER A 264 29.98 -3.42 7.34
CA SER A 264 30.08 -4.76 6.75
C SER A 264 29.30 -4.94 5.45
N ARG A 265 28.68 -3.88 4.90
CA ARG A 265 27.84 -3.96 3.69
C ARG A 265 28.59 -4.43 2.43
N ASN A 266 29.90 -4.22 2.40
CA ASN A 266 30.76 -4.61 1.28
C ASN A 266 31.48 -5.94 1.52
N ASP A 267 31.26 -6.60 2.66
CA ASP A 267 31.85 -7.90 2.95
C ASP A 267 31.24 -8.99 2.06
N ASP A 268 32.01 -10.02 1.71
CA ASP A 268 31.58 -11.11 0.80
C ASP A 268 30.24 -11.75 1.20
N THR A 269 29.92 -11.77 2.50
CA THR A 269 28.66 -12.33 3.03
C THR A 269 27.45 -11.46 2.75
N ASN A 270 27.62 -10.13 2.70
CA ASN A 270 26.54 -9.14 2.67
C ASN A 270 26.48 -8.38 1.35
N GLN A 271 27.52 -8.46 0.52
CA GLN A 271 27.65 -7.73 -0.73
C GLN A 271 26.49 -8.00 -1.70
N SER A 272 25.97 -9.23 -1.75
CA SER A 272 24.84 -9.59 -2.60
C SER A 272 23.54 -8.89 -2.17
N THR A 273 23.29 -8.82 -0.86
CA THR A 273 22.15 -8.12 -0.26
C THR A 273 22.26 -6.62 -0.52
N TYR A 274 23.41 -6.02 -0.19
CA TYR A 274 23.62 -4.58 -0.39
C TYR A 274 23.54 -4.19 -1.88
N ARG A 275 24.11 -5.00 -2.78
CA ARG A 275 24.03 -4.77 -4.23
C ARG A 275 22.59 -4.76 -4.75
N GLN A 276 21.73 -5.65 -4.27
CA GLN A 276 20.31 -5.65 -4.65
C GLN A 276 19.63 -4.35 -4.20
N ILE A 277 19.82 -3.97 -2.94
CA ILE A 277 19.28 -2.72 -2.38
C ILE A 277 19.77 -1.51 -3.20
N HIS A 278 21.07 -1.44 -3.49
CA HIS A 278 21.70 -0.36 -4.26
C HIS A 278 21.16 -0.26 -5.71
N ILE A 279 20.68 -1.36 -6.28
CA ILE A 279 20.04 -1.37 -7.60
C ILE A 279 18.56 -0.95 -7.50
N ASP A 280 17.88 -1.31 -6.41
CA ASP A 280 16.44 -1.11 -6.26
C ASP A 280 16.08 0.30 -5.81
N VAL A 281 16.82 0.86 -4.84
CA VAL A 281 16.51 2.16 -4.24
C VAL A 281 16.41 3.27 -5.29
N PRO A 282 17.36 3.45 -6.22
CA PRO A 282 17.27 4.51 -7.24
C PRO A 282 16.08 4.37 -8.21
N ARG A 283 15.37 3.24 -8.22
CA ARG A 283 14.22 2.96 -9.10
C ARG A 283 12.88 3.15 -8.39
N MET A 284 12.90 3.69 -7.17
CA MET A 284 11.70 3.95 -6.37
C MET A 284 11.02 5.26 -6.75
N SER A 285 9.77 5.40 -6.30
CA SER A 285 8.96 6.62 -6.43
C SER A 285 8.72 7.24 -5.05
N PRO A 286 8.65 8.58 -4.92
CA PRO A 286 8.83 9.60 -5.97
C PRO A 286 10.31 9.88 -6.27
N GLU A 287 10.64 10.01 -7.56
CA GLU A 287 12.03 10.15 -8.04
C GLU A 287 12.74 11.41 -7.51
N SER A 288 12.02 12.53 -7.42
CA SER A 288 12.55 13.82 -6.93
C SER A 288 13.05 13.78 -5.49
N LEU A 289 12.44 12.94 -4.65
CA LEU A 289 12.89 12.71 -3.28
C LEU A 289 14.00 11.66 -3.22
N ILE A 290 13.78 10.50 -3.88
CA ILE A 290 14.63 9.32 -3.74
C ILE A 290 16.02 9.55 -4.35
N LEU A 291 16.12 10.24 -5.49
CA LEU A 291 17.40 10.45 -6.17
C LEU A 291 18.32 11.47 -5.48
N GLN A 292 17.86 12.15 -4.42
CA GLN A 292 18.75 12.94 -3.59
C GLN A 292 19.75 11.99 -2.91
N PRO A 293 21.08 12.20 -3.08
CA PRO A 293 22.08 11.23 -2.58
C PRO A 293 21.95 10.91 -1.09
N VAL A 294 21.60 11.93 -0.30
CA VAL A 294 21.38 11.81 1.15
C VAL A 294 20.19 10.89 1.45
N VAL A 295 19.09 11.00 0.70
CA VAL A 295 17.91 10.14 0.85
C VAL A 295 18.19 8.72 0.39
N THR A 296 18.86 8.56 -0.76
CA THR A 296 19.30 7.24 -1.25
C THR A 296 20.11 6.52 -0.18
N GLU A 297 21.11 7.18 0.42
CA GLU A 297 21.95 6.56 1.47
C GLU A 297 21.14 6.17 2.71
N VAL A 298 20.20 7.01 3.14
CA VAL A 298 19.29 6.72 4.25
C VAL A 298 18.46 5.47 3.97
N PHE A 299 17.87 5.36 2.79
CA PHE A 299 17.04 4.21 2.41
C PHE A 299 17.86 2.93 2.31
N GLU A 300 19.04 3.00 1.67
CA GLU A 300 19.97 1.88 1.61
C GLU A 300 20.36 1.38 3.00
N ARG A 301 20.63 2.30 3.94
CA ARG A 301 21.01 1.97 5.31
C ARG A 301 19.88 1.34 6.11
N ILE A 302 18.67 1.90 6.05
CA ILE A 302 17.47 1.32 6.69
C ILE A 302 17.25 -0.11 6.20
N LEU A 303 17.22 -0.31 4.88
CA LEU A 303 16.92 -1.60 4.27
C LEU A 303 18.01 -2.63 4.53
N PHE A 304 19.28 -2.21 4.46
CA PHE A 304 20.41 -3.09 4.72
C PHE A 304 20.41 -3.58 6.17
N ILE A 305 20.26 -2.66 7.14
CA ILE A 305 20.22 -3.00 8.56
C ILE A 305 19.01 -3.90 8.87
N TRP A 306 17.86 -3.63 8.26
CA TRP A 306 16.70 -4.50 8.43
C TRP A 306 16.96 -5.90 7.89
N ALA A 307 17.47 -6.02 6.66
CA ALA A 307 17.69 -7.31 5.99
C ALA A 307 18.63 -8.24 6.77
N ILE A 308 19.77 -7.74 7.23
CA ILE A 308 20.74 -8.57 7.99
C ILE A 308 20.23 -8.98 9.38
N ARG A 309 19.32 -8.20 9.96
CA ARG A 309 18.70 -8.50 11.26
C ARG A 309 17.55 -9.50 11.15
N HIS A 310 17.05 -9.74 9.94
CA HIS A 310 15.96 -10.67 9.65
C HIS A 310 16.41 -11.73 8.63
N PRO A 311 17.35 -12.63 8.98
CA PRO A 311 17.96 -13.56 8.02
C PRO A 311 16.98 -14.58 7.41
N ALA A 312 15.81 -14.79 8.03
CA ALA A 312 14.75 -15.63 7.47
C ALA A 312 14.10 -15.01 6.21
N SER A 313 14.17 -13.69 6.08
CA SER A 313 13.66 -12.94 4.92
C SER A 313 14.80 -12.40 4.07
N GLY A 314 15.83 -11.82 4.69
CA GLY A 314 16.84 -11.03 4.00
C GLY A 314 16.21 -9.80 3.35
N TYR A 315 16.80 -9.31 2.25
CA TYR A 315 16.18 -8.28 1.42
C TYR A 315 15.33 -8.93 0.33
N VAL A 316 14.06 -8.51 0.22
CA VAL A 316 13.14 -8.91 -0.84
C VAL A 316 12.63 -7.65 -1.53
N GLN A 317 12.69 -7.64 -2.86
CA GLN A 317 12.21 -6.51 -3.66
C GLN A 317 10.73 -6.22 -3.34
N GLY A 318 10.45 -4.96 -3.02
CA GLY A 318 9.15 -4.46 -2.59
C GLY A 318 9.15 -3.95 -1.15
N ILE A 319 10.02 -4.49 -0.28
CA ILE A 319 10.22 -3.94 1.08
C ILE A 319 10.72 -2.50 1.00
N ASN A 320 11.54 -2.19 -0.01
CA ASN A 320 12.08 -0.86 -0.25
C ASN A 320 10.98 0.22 -0.33
N ASP A 321 9.85 -0.07 -0.98
CA ASP A 321 8.74 0.88 -1.07
C ASP A 321 8.10 1.19 0.28
N LEU A 322 8.10 0.23 1.20
CA LEU A 322 7.41 0.37 2.49
C LEU A 322 8.08 1.39 3.42
N VAL A 323 9.32 1.79 3.13
CA VAL A 323 10.03 2.86 3.87
C VAL A 323 9.43 4.23 3.54
N THR A 324 9.06 4.46 2.27
CA THR A 324 8.70 5.79 1.74
C THR A 324 7.60 6.50 2.53
N PRO A 325 6.46 5.86 2.90
CA PRO A 325 5.37 6.57 3.57
C PRO A 325 5.77 7.01 4.97
N PHE A 326 6.55 6.19 5.71
CA PHE A 326 7.06 6.57 7.02
C PHE A 326 8.03 7.74 6.93
N PHE A 327 8.99 7.66 6.01
CA PHE A 327 9.98 8.71 5.80
C PHE A 327 9.33 10.05 5.45
N VAL A 328 8.39 10.06 4.49
CA VAL A 328 7.68 11.27 4.07
C VAL A 328 6.79 11.84 5.18
N VAL A 329 6.08 10.99 5.93
CA VAL A 329 5.25 11.46 7.06
C VAL A 329 6.11 12.12 8.14
N PHE A 330 7.25 11.54 8.51
CA PHE A 330 8.11 12.11 9.55
C PHE A 330 8.91 13.33 9.06
N LEU A 331 9.27 13.36 7.77
CA LEU A 331 9.86 14.53 7.14
C LEU A 331 8.88 15.71 7.11
N SER A 332 7.61 15.46 6.80
CA SER A 332 6.58 16.50 6.72
C SER A 332 6.37 17.26 8.03
N ASP A 333 6.46 16.56 9.16
CA ASP A 333 6.33 17.11 10.51
C ASP A 333 7.44 18.13 10.80
N TYR A 334 8.66 17.83 10.35
CA TYR A 334 9.79 18.74 10.50
C TYR A 334 9.70 19.95 9.58
N ILE A 335 9.41 19.75 8.29
CA ILE A 335 9.31 20.87 7.33
C ILE A 335 8.22 21.85 7.78
N ALA A 336 7.06 21.34 8.19
CA ALA A 336 5.97 22.17 8.73
C ALA A 336 6.41 22.99 9.95
N SER A 337 7.22 22.41 10.85
CA SER A 337 7.74 23.13 12.02
C SER A 337 8.70 24.26 11.64
N VAL A 338 9.58 24.03 10.65
CA VAL A 338 10.55 25.03 10.17
C VAL A 338 9.85 26.18 9.45
N GLU A 339 8.88 25.87 8.58
CA GLU A 339 8.10 26.89 7.88
C GLU A 339 7.26 27.73 8.85
N PHE A 340 6.69 27.10 9.87
CA PHE A 340 5.96 27.80 10.93
C PHE A 340 6.86 28.78 11.69
N GLU A 341 8.09 28.38 12.05
CA GLU A 341 9.06 29.27 12.70
C GLU A 341 9.50 30.43 11.79
N ARG A 342 9.70 30.16 10.50
CA ARG A 342 10.11 31.17 9.50
C ARG A 342 9.02 32.21 9.21
N ASN A 343 7.76 31.78 9.21
CA ASN A 343 6.62 32.63 8.90
C ASN A 343 6.00 33.31 10.13
N LYS A 344 6.55 33.09 11.32
CA LYS A 344 6.07 33.67 12.59
C LYS A 344 6.01 35.21 12.58
N ASP A 345 6.81 35.86 11.73
CA ASP A 345 6.87 37.31 11.57
C ASP A 345 5.96 37.87 10.45
N ILE A 346 5.28 37.02 9.66
CA ILE A 346 4.43 37.43 8.53
C ILE A 346 2.95 37.25 8.92
N THR A 347 2.24 38.37 9.07
CA THR A 347 0.87 38.44 9.63
C THR A 347 -0.26 38.00 8.68
N TYR A 348 0.07 37.45 7.52
CA TYR A 348 -0.91 36.96 6.54
C TYR A 348 -0.52 35.55 6.08
N SER A 349 -1.18 34.55 6.68
CA SER A 349 -1.23 33.17 6.17
C SER A 349 -1.88 33.21 4.79
N THR A 350 -1.05 33.17 3.75
CA THR A 350 -1.52 33.11 2.37
C THR A 350 -1.51 31.64 1.97
N THR A 351 -2.72 31.08 1.88
CA THR A 351 -3.12 29.85 1.18
C THR A 351 -2.53 28.53 1.69
N ASP A 352 -3.42 27.56 1.90
CA ASP A 352 -3.18 26.13 2.07
C ASP A 352 -2.51 25.51 0.81
N GLU A 353 -1.42 26.10 0.31
CA GLU A 353 -0.59 25.45 -0.70
C GLU A 353 0.02 24.22 -0.03
N GLU A 354 -0.40 23.06 -0.53
CA GLU A 354 0.12 21.78 -0.08
C GLU A 354 1.64 21.80 -0.28
N VAL A 355 2.39 21.86 0.82
CA VAL A 355 3.83 21.65 0.76
C VAL A 355 4.03 20.25 0.20
N GLU A 356 4.42 20.17 -1.07
CA GLU A 356 4.78 18.93 -1.72
C GLU A 356 6.10 18.45 -1.13
N VAL A 357 6.02 17.74 -0.01
CA VAL A 357 7.16 17.14 0.71
C VAL A 357 8.01 16.26 -0.21
N GLU A 358 7.42 15.75 -1.28
CA GLU A 358 8.10 14.99 -2.33
C GLU A 358 9.18 15.81 -3.07
N ASN A 359 9.09 17.15 -3.05
CA ASN A 359 10.04 18.07 -3.68
C ASN A 359 10.92 18.82 -2.68
N ALA A 360 10.87 18.44 -1.39
CA ALA A 360 11.67 19.08 -0.36
C ALA A 360 13.17 18.78 -0.52
N ASP A 361 14.00 19.80 -0.33
CA ASP A 361 15.46 19.64 -0.30
C ASP A 361 15.91 19.10 1.06
N VAL A 362 16.09 17.78 1.14
CA VAL A 362 16.49 17.06 2.36
C VAL A 362 17.94 17.38 2.74
N SER A 363 18.77 17.80 1.79
CA SER A 363 20.17 18.13 2.05
C SER A 363 20.35 19.38 2.92
N SER A 364 19.32 20.22 2.99
CA SER A 364 19.29 21.42 3.84
C SER A 364 18.99 21.15 5.32
N LEU A 365 18.54 19.93 5.65
CA LEU A 365 18.16 19.57 7.00
C LEU A 365 19.38 19.38 7.92
N PRO A 366 19.27 19.74 9.22
CA PRO A 366 20.28 19.37 10.20
C PRO A 366 20.48 17.85 10.26
N GLU A 367 21.74 17.41 10.31
CA GLU A 367 22.09 15.98 10.30
C GLU A 367 21.38 15.21 11.43
N GLU A 368 21.30 15.79 12.63
CA GLU A 368 20.60 15.17 13.77
C GLU A 368 19.12 14.91 13.48
N VAL A 369 18.45 15.84 12.81
CA VAL A 369 17.03 15.71 12.45
C VAL A 369 16.84 14.58 11.45
N LEU A 370 17.66 14.54 10.40
CA LEU A 370 17.60 13.49 9.39
C LEU A 370 17.87 12.11 10.02
N ARG A 371 18.86 12.01 10.92
CA ARG A 371 19.16 10.77 11.65
C ARG A 371 18.00 10.32 12.51
N ASN A 372 17.28 11.25 13.15
CA ASN A 372 16.08 10.93 13.92
C ASN A 372 14.93 10.44 13.03
N ILE A 373 14.70 11.10 11.88
CA ILE A 373 13.70 10.67 10.88
C ILE A 373 14.02 9.27 10.37
N GLU A 374 15.29 9.00 10.06
CA GLU A 374 15.76 7.68 9.62
C GLU A 374 15.48 6.61 10.67
N ALA A 375 15.85 6.85 11.93
CA ALA A 375 15.63 5.90 13.02
C ALA A 375 14.13 5.62 13.25
N ASP A 376 13.31 6.68 13.24
CA ASP A 376 11.86 6.56 13.42
C ASP A 376 11.22 5.76 12.27
N SER A 377 11.70 5.99 11.04
CA SER A 377 11.27 5.27 9.83
C SER A 377 11.63 3.78 9.92
N TYR A 378 12.87 3.47 10.33
CA TYR A 378 13.31 2.09 10.54
C TYR A 378 12.43 1.34 11.55
N TRP A 379 12.14 1.95 12.70
CA TRP A 379 11.35 1.29 13.75
C TRP A 379 9.88 1.12 13.36
N CYS A 380 9.26 2.12 12.73
CA CYS A 380 7.87 2.03 12.30
C CYS A 380 7.72 1.03 11.14
N MET A 381 8.66 1.01 10.17
CA MET A 381 8.71 0.00 9.12
C MET A 381 8.90 -1.40 9.71
N SER A 382 9.83 -1.56 10.67
CA SER A 382 10.03 -2.85 11.33
C SER A 382 8.75 -3.35 12.01
N LYS A 383 8.00 -2.45 12.66
CA LYS A 383 6.70 -2.78 13.27
C LYS A 383 5.61 -3.14 12.27
N LEU A 384 5.62 -2.54 11.09
CA LEU A 384 4.75 -2.95 10.00
C LEU A 384 5.09 -4.37 9.55
N LEU A 385 6.38 -4.64 9.32
CA LEU A 385 6.88 -5.92 8.82
C LEU A 385 6.72 -7.06 9.85
N ASP A 386 6.78 -6.76 11.15
CA ASP A 386 6.53 -7.73 12.24
C ASP A 386 5.20 -8.48 12.04
N GLY A 387 4.17 -7.81 11.51
CA GLY A 387 2.83 -8.38 11.28
C GLY A 387 2.62 -9.05 9.91
N ILE A 388 3.62 -9.03 9.03
CA ILE A 388 3.55 -9.62 7.68
C ILE A 388 4.85 -10.35 7.29
N GLN A 389 5.56 -10.94 8.26
CA GLN A 389 6.89 -11.53 8.04
C GLN A 389 6.86 -12.66 7.00
N ASP A 390 5.79 -13.47 7.02
CA ASP A 390 5.53 -14.57 6.11
C ASP A 390 5.37 -14.15 4.64
N ASN A 391 5.11 -12.86 4.38
CA ASN A 391 5.14 -12.31 3.03
C ASN A 391 6.55 -12.29 2.42
N TYR A 392 7.59 -12.29 3.24
CA TYR A 392 8.97 -12.05 2.79
C TYR A 392 9.94 -13.17 3.17
N THR A 393 9.47 -14.25 3.81
CA THR A 393 10.27 -15.46 4.01
C THR A 393 10.40 -16.25 2.70
N PHE A 394 11.25 -17.28 2.69
CA PHE A 394 11.49 -18.13 1.52
C PHE A 394 10.17 -18.61 0.88
N ALA A 395 10.07 -18.47 -0.44
CA ALA A 395 8.90 -18.75 -1.27
C ALA A 395 7.64 -17.87 -0.99
N GLN A 396 7.73 -16.89 -0.09
CA GLN A 396 6.68 -15.90 0.20
C GLN A 396 5.27 -16.51 0.42
N PRO A 397 5.12 -17.50 1.32
CA PRO A 397 3.86 -18.21 1.51
C PRO A 397 2.71 -17.28 1.98
N GLY A 398 3.02 -16.20 2.69
CA GLY A 398 2.01 -15.20 3.10
C GLY A 398 1.36 -14.50 1.91
N ILE A 399 2.15 -14.17 0.88
CA ILE A 399 1.62 -13.56 -0.35
C ILE A 399 0.71 -14.54 -1.09
N GLN A 400 1.12 -15.80 -1.23
CA GLN A 400 0.32 -16.82 -1.92
C GLN A 400 -1.02 -17.03 -1.22
N ARG A 401 -1.03 -17.13 0.12
CA ARG A 401 -2.27 -17.22 0.90
C ARG A 401 -3.17 -16.01 0.69
N LYS A 402 -2.63 -14.79 0.76
CA LYS A 402 -3.40 -13.54 0.57
C LYS A 402 -4.01 -13.45 -0.82
N VAL A 403 -3.27 -13.86 -1.86
CA VAL A 403 -3.79 -13.90 -3.24
C VAL A 403 -4.93 -14.91 -3.36
N LYS A 404 -4.80 -16.10 -2.77
CA LYS A 404 -5.88 -17.10 -2.75
C LYS A 404 -7.12 -16.60 -1.99
N MET A 405 -6.92 -15.96 -0.84
CA MET A 405 -8.03 -15.36 -0.08
C MET A 405 -8.72 -14.24 -0.87
N LEU A 406 -7.97 -13.46 -1.66
CA LEU A 406 -8.55 -12.44 -2.56
C LEU A 406 -9.40 -13.10 -3.64
N GLU A 407 -8.92 -14.17 -4.27
CA GLU A 407 -9.68 -14.94 -5.26
C GLU A 407 -10.99 -15.49 -4.68
N GLU A 408 -10.93 -16.12 -3.49
CA GLU A 408 -12.11 -16.62 -2.78
C GLU A 408 -13.09 -15.51 -2.38
N LEU A 409 -12.59 -14.32 -2.06
CA LEU A 409 -13.42 -13.18 -1.70
C LEU A 409 -14.13 -12.60 -2.93
N VAL A 410 -13.40 -12.43 -4.04
CA VAL A 410 -13.95 -11.86 -5.27
C VAL A 410 -14.99 -12.80 -5.87
N SER A 411 -14.78 -14.11 -5.89
CA SER A 411 -15.78 -15.07 -6.38
C SER A 411 -17.09 -15.05 -5.58
N ARG A 412 -17.06 -14.66 -4.30
CA ARG A 412 -18.26 -14.54 -3.46
C ARG A 412 -18.97 -13.19 -3.61
N ILE A 413 -18.23 -12.12 -3.87
CA ILE A 413 -18.78 -10.75 -3.95
C ILE A 413 -19.20 -10.40 -5.37
N ASP A 414 -18.39 -10.75 -6.36
CA ASP A 414 -18.56 -10.41 -7.77
C ASP A 414 -18.11 -11.58 -8.65
N ASP A 415 -19.00 -12.58 -8.76
CA ASP A 415 -18.80 -13.77 -9.59
C ASP A 415 -18.66 -13.42 -11.08
N GLN A 416 -19.23 -12.29 -11.52
CA GLN A 416 -19.11 -11.84 -12.91
C GLN A 416 -17.66 -11.46 -13.22
N VAL A 417 -17.01 -10.68 -12.34
CA VAL A 417 -15.58 -10.34 -12.49
C VAL A 417 -14.71 -11.59 -12.37
N HIS A 418 -14.98 -12.46 -11.40
CA HIS A 418 -14.23 -13.70 -11.23
C HIS A 418 -14.28 -14.61 -12.47
N SER A 419 -15.50 -14.88 -12.96
CA SER A 419 -15.74 -15.68 -14.18
C SER A 419 -15.10 -15.05 -15.41
N HIS A 420 -15.10 -13.72 -15.51
CA HIS A 420 -14.43 -13.01 -16.61
C HIS A 420 -12.91 -13.24 -16.58
N LEU A 421 -12.27 -13.11 -15.41
CA LEU A 421 -10.83 -13.38 -15.27
C LEU A 421 -10.51 -14.83 -15.67
N GLN A 422 -11.32 -15.81 -15.23
CA GLN A 422 -11.16 -17.21 -15.62
C GLN A 422 -11.33 -17.43 -17.12
N GLN A 423 -12.34 -16.79 -17.74
CA GLN A 423 -12.60 -16.91 -19.18
C GLN A 423 -11.42 -16.44 -20.03
N TYR A 424 -10.70 -15.41 -19.58
CA TYR A 424 -9.53 -14.86 -20.26
C TYR A 424 -8.20 -15.42 -19.74
N GLU A 425 -8.23 -16.47 -18.91
CA GLU A 425 -7.04 -17.13 -18.35
C GLU A 425 -6.13 -16.16 -17.57
N VAL A 426 -6.72 -15.15 -16.92
CA VAL A 426 -6.01 -14.19 -16.07
C VAL A 426 -6.00 -14.71 -14.64
N GLU A 427 -4.84 -15.20 -14.20
CA GLU A 427 -4.64 -15.69 -12.84
C GLU A 427 -4.45 -14.53 -11.87
N TYR A 428 -5.05 -14.61 -10.68
CA TYR A 428 -4.93 -13.57 -9.64
C TYR A 428 -3.46 -13.26 -9.28
N LEU A 429 -2.58 -14.26 -9.31
CA LEU A 429 -1.17 -14.08 -8.99
C LEU A 429 -0.45 -13.12 -9.95
N GLN A 430 -0.89 -13.02 -11.20
CA GLN A 430 -0.26 -12.17 -12.24
C GLN A 430 -0.32 -10.68 -11.91
N PHE A 431 -1.37 -10.23 -11.20
CA PHE A 431 -1.54 -8.82 -10.81
C PHE A 431 -1.51 -8.62 -9.29
N ALA A 432 -2.15 -9.50 -8.51
CA ALA A 432 -2.32 -9.32 -7.08
C ALA A 432 -1.03 -9.60 -6.29
N PHE A 433 -0.05 -10.32 -6.84
CA PHE A 433 1.24 -10.50 -6.18
C PHE A 433 1.87 -9.15 -5.82
N ARG A 434 1.95 -8.22 -6.78
CA ARG A 434 2.51 -6.87 -6.56
C ARG A 434 1.67 -6.07 -5.56
N TRP A 435 0.35 -6.23 -5.61
CA TRP A 435 -0.57 -5.55 -4.70
C TRP A 435 -0.34 -5.97 -3.25
N MET A 436 -0.16 -7.27 -3.00
CA MET A 436 0.10 -7.78 -1.65
C MET A 436 1.53 -7.51 -1.19
N ASN A 437 2.51 -7.63 -2.10
CA ASN A 437 3.93 -7.47 -1.78
C ASN A 437 4.30 -6.01 -1.45
N ASN A 438 3.64 -5.05 -2.12
CA ASN A 438 3.89 -3.62 -1.98
C ASN A 438 2.73 -2.87 -1.31
N LEU A 439 1.76 -3.56 -0.70
CA LEU A 439 0.60 -2.96 -0.02
C LEU A 439 -0.12 -1.89 -0.87
N LEU A 440 -0.38 -2.20 -2.15
CA LEU A 440 -0.98 -1.32 -3.17
C LEU A 440 -0.21 -0.03 -3.51
N MET A 441 1.00 0.16 -2.96
CA MET A 441 1.78 1.38 -3.18
C MET A 441 2.15 1.65 -4.63
N ARG A 442 2.18 0.61 -5.47
CA ARG A 442 2.47 0.72 -6.91
C ARG A 442 1.24 1.07 -7.75
N GLU A 443 0.06 1.01 -7.16
CA GLU A 443 -1.22 1.24 -7.84
C GLU A 443 -1.85 2.59 -7.43
N LEU A 444 -1.39 3.18 -6.33
CA LEU A 444 -1.92 4.41 -5.74
C LEU A 444 -0.83 5.48 -5.61
N PRO A 445 -1.14 6.76 -5.86
CA PRO A 445 -0.24 7.86 -5.52
C PRO A 445 0.14 7.84 -4.03
N LEU A 446 1.33 8.35 -3.69
CA LEU A 446 1.84 8.29 -2.31
C LEU A 446 0.89 8.92 -1.28
N ARG A 447 0.27 10.06 -1.60
CA ARG A 447 -0.76 10.69 -0.74
C ARG A 447 -1.95 9.76 -0.43
N CYS A 448 -2.36 8.95 -1.40
CA CYS A 448 -3.44 7.97 -1.25
C CYS A 448 -2.97 6.79 -0.39
N THR A 449 -1.73 6.33 -0.59
CA THR A 449 -1.08 5.33 0.27
C THR A 449 -1.01 5.78 1.72
N ILE A 450 -0.55 7.00 1.98
CA ILE A 450 -0.48 7.56 3.34
C ILE A 450 -1.87 7.58 3.97
N ARG A 451 -2.88 8.08 3.25
CA ARG A 451 -4.27 8.05 3.74
C ARG A 451 -4.77 6.64 3.97
N LEU A 452 -4.45 5.68 3.10
CA LEU A 452 -4.84 4.28 3.28
C LEU A 452 -4.20 3.69 4.54
N TRP A 453 -2.94 4.01 4.81
CA TRP A 453 -2.19 3.50 5.95
C TRP A 453 -2.65 4.08 7.29
N ASP A 454 -3.26 5.29 7.31
CA ASP A 454 -4.00 5.79 8.48
C ASP A 454 -5.06 4.77 8.97
N THR A 455 -5.64 4.00 8.05
CA THR A 455 -6.66 2.98 8.33
C THR A 455 -6.08 1.59 8.62
N TYR A 456 -4.87 1.27 8.15
CA TYR A 456 -4.24 -0.05 8.38
C TYR A 456 -3.56 -0.16 9.74
N GLN A 457 -2.87 0.89 10.18
CA GLN A 457 -2.11 0.90 11.44
C GLN A 457 -2.94 0.68 12.73
N PRO A 458 -4.20 1.13 12.81
CA PRO A 458 -5.02 0.93 13.99
C PRO A 458 -5.23 -0.52 14.45
N TYR A 459 -5.14 -1.49 13.54
CA TYR A 459 -5.63 -2.85 13.79
C TYR A 459 -4.52 -3.84 14.15
N ASN A 460 -4.89 -4.88 14.92
CA ASN A 460 -4.07 -6.08 15.09
C ASN A 460 -3.93 -6.83 13.76
N ASP A 461 -3.01 -7.79 13.72
CA ASP A 461 -2.55 -8.42 12.46
C ASP A 461 -3.71 -9.04 11.65
N ASP A 462 -4.62 -9.77 12.30
CA ASP A 462 -5.78 -10.41 11.63
C ASP A 462 -6.73 -9.38 10.99
N LEU A 463 -7.08 -8.31 11.73
CA LEU A 463 -7.98 -7.27 11.20
C LEU A 463 -7.29 -6.42 10.14
N ARG A 464 -5.98 -6.19 10.25
CA ARG A 464 -5.19 -5.49 9.24
C ARG A 464 -5.17 -6.27 7.94
N GLU A 465 -4.93 -7.58 8.01
CA GLU A 465 -4.96 -8.46 6.84
C GLU A 465 -6.35 -8.48 6.19
N ALA A 466 -7.41 -8.66 6.99
CA ALA A 466 -8.78 -8.61 6.47
C ALA A 466 -9.11 -7.27 5.78
N LYS A 467 -8.64 -6.15 6.33
CA LYS A 467 -8.83 -4.81 5.74
C LYS A 467 -8.00 -4.60 4.48
N MET A 468 -6.77 -5.11 4.46
CA MET A 468 -5.92 -5.09 3.28
C MET A 468 -6.60 -5.87 2.15
N LEU A 469 -7.04 -7.10 2.40
CA LEU A 469 -7.77 -7.93 1.43
C LEU A 469 -9.06 -7.24 0.94
N SER A 470 -9.84 -6.67 1.86
CA SER A 470 -11.08 -5.95 1.52
C SER A 470 -10.81 -4.73 0.63
N THR A 471 -9.74 -3.98 0.92
CA THR A 471 -9.38 -2.79 0.14
C THR A 471 -8.87 -3.17 -1.24
N THR A 472 -8.05 -4.22 -1.34
CA THR A 472 -7.57 -4.77 -2.61
C THR A 472 -8.72 -5.32 -3.45
N CYS A 473 -9.69 -6.01 -2.82
CA CYS A 473 -10.90 -6.46 -3.49
C CYS A 473 -11.72 -5.29 -4.04
N LEU A 474 -11.94 -4.26 -3.23
CA LEU A 474 -12.65 -3.06 -3.67
C LEU A 474 -11.92 -2.37 -4.82
N PHE A 475 -10.59 -2.27 -4.74
CA PHE A 475 -9.75 -1.72 -5.80
C PHE A 475 -9.94 -2.46 -7.13
N LEU A 476 -9.92 -3.80 -7.10
CA LEU A 476 -10.16 -4.63 -8.29
C LEU A 476 -11.56 -4.41 -8.87
N VAL A 477 -12.61 -4.47 -8.05
CA VAL A 477 -13.99 -4.31 -8.50
C VAL A 477 -14.20 -2.92 -9.10
N VAL A 478 -13.64 -1.87 -8.48
CA VAL A 478 -13.73 -0.50 -9.04
C VAL A 478 -13.00 -0.40 -10.38
N GLN A 479 -11.81 -1.01 -10.52
CA GLN A 479 -11.12 -1.03 -11.81
C GLN A 479 -11.90 -1.79 -12.88
N ALA A 480 -12.55 -2.90 -12.51
CA ALA A 480 -13.37 -3.69 -13.43
C ALA A 480 -14.64 -2.94 -13.88
N LEU A 481 -15.21 -2.05 -13.06
CA LEU A 481 -16.36 -1.22 -13.42
C LEU A 481 -16.03 -0.03 -14.33
N GLN A 482 -14.75 0.34 -14.45
CA GLN A 482 -14.29 1.45 -15.29
C GLN A 482 -14.05 1.06 -16.76
N HIS A 483 -14.14 -0.24 -17.07
CA HIS A 483 -13.98 -0.81 -18.41
C HIS A 483 -15.16 -1.73 -18.74
#